data_AF-A0A7X8MIV9-F1
#
_entry.id   AF-A0A7X8MIV9-F1
#
_cell.length_a   1.000
_cell.length_b   1.000
_cell.length_c   1.000
_cell.angle_alpha   90.00
_cell.angle_beta   90.00
_cell.angle_gamma   90.00
#
_symmetry.space_group_name_H-M   'P 1'
#
loop_
_entity.id
_entity.type
_entity.pdbx_description
1 polymer ?
#
loop_
_entity_poly.entity_id
_entity_poly.type
_entity_poly.pdbx_seq_one_letter_code
_entity_poly.pdbx_strand_id
1 'polypeptide(L)'
;TKAVNEARFPGVVRTYVRLKEGIFTGGNLFLVRSQMIERSLDLAVKLVERRKNPIAMARLFGLGLVFKYLFRSLSIAAVEKRFYQMTGIKGRALISDYAEIGVDVDKPSDLLLAQEHLGEISF
;
A
#
# COMPACT_ATOMS: atom_id res chain seq x y z
N THR A 1 -5.38 8.95 2.94
CA THR A 1 -4.57 9.03 4.21
C THR A 1 -5.38 8.47 5.37
N LYS A 2 -4.84 8.32 6.59
CA LYS A 2 -5.68 7.93 7.76
C LYS A 2 -6.86 8.89 7.97
N ALA A 3 -6.62 10.20 7.92
CA ALA A 3 -7.68 11.20 8.09
C ALA A 3 -8.80 11.06 7.04
N VAL A 4 -8.44 10.83 5.77
CA VAL A 4 -9.40 10.61 4.67
C VAL A 4 -10.23 9.34 4.90
N ASN A 5 -9.60 8.24 5.32
CA ASN A 5 -10.32 7.00 5.62
C ASN A 5 -11.29 7.18 6.79
N GLU A 6 -10.84 7.75 7.91
CA GLU A 6 -11.70 7.93 9.08
C GLU A 6 -12.86 8.90 8.82
N ALA A 7 -12.66 9.90 7.94
CA ALA A 7 -13.72 10.83 7.56
C ALA A 7 -14.79 10.16 6.68
N ARG A 8 -14.40 9.22 5.81
CA ARG A 8 -15.31 8.56 4.86
C ARG A 8 -15.94 7.29 5.42
N PHE A 9 -15.14 6.49 6.13
CA PHE A 9 -15.51 5.20 6.69
C PHE A 9 -15.04 5.09 8.15
N PRO A 10 -15.73 5.79 9.08
CA PRO A 10 -15.36 5.78 10.49
C PRO A 10 -15.33 4.37 11.07
N GLY A 11 -14.26 4.03 11.80
CA GLY A 11 -14.16 2.75 12.50
C GLY A 11 -13.70 1.57 11.64
N VAL A 12 -13.47 1.76 10.33
CA VAL A 12 -12.87 0.72 9.48
C VAL A 12 -11.41 0.50 9.86
N VAL A 13 -11.10 -0.74 10.27
CA VAL A 13 -9.76 -1.12 10.72
C VAL A 13 -8.86 -1.40 9.52
N ARG A 14 -7.87 -0.52 9.30
CA ARG A 14 -6.81 -0.69 8.30
C ARG A 14 -5.43 -0.80 8.95
N THR A 15 -4.52 -1.47 8.25
CA THR A 15 -3.10 -1.43 8.60
C THR A 15 -2.51 -0.10 8.11
N TYR A 16 -2.05 0.71 9.06
CA TYR A 16 -1.45 2.01 8.78
C TYR A 16 0.06 2.00 8.98
N VAL A 17 0.76 2.72 8.11
CA VAL A 17 2.20 2.97 8.17
C VAL A 17 2.42 4.45 8.42
N ARG A 18 3.26 4.78 9.41
CA ARG A 18 3.67 6.14 9.70
C ARG A 18 4.95 6.47 8.93
N LEU A 19 4.87 7.50 8.09
CA LEU A 19 5.98 8.08 7.33
C LEU A 19 6.15 9.55 7.70
N LYS A 20 7.22 10.19 7.24
CA LYS A 20 7.46 11.63 7.48
C LYS A 20 6.33 12.51 6.99
N GLU A 21 5.74 12.16 5.85
CA GLU A 21 4.67 12.92 5.19
C GLU A 21 3.29 12.69 5.82
N GLY A 22 3.14 11.71 6.72
CA GLY A 22 1.85 11.40 7.33
C GLY A 22 1.63 9.93 7.65
N ILE A 23 0.37 9.56 7.84
CA ILE A 23 -0.07 8.20 8.14
C ILE A 23 -0.90 7.69 6.97
N PHE A 24 -0.43 6.60 6.37
CA PHE A 24 -0.98 6.06 5.12
C PHE A 24 -1.33 4.58 5.26
N THR A 25 -2.21 4.11 4.40
CA THR A 25 -2.46 2.68 4.17
C THR A 25 -2.34 2.42 2.68
N GLY A 26 -2.11 1.16 2.30
CA GLY A 26 -2.13 0.76 0.90
C GLY A 26 -3.55 0.81 0.33
N GLY A 27 -3.66 1.29 -0.90
CA GLY A 27 -4.84 1.06 -1.74
C GLY A 27 -4.73 -0.28 -2.48
N ASN A 28 -5.80 -0.63 -3.17
CA ASN A 28 -5.95 -1.85 -3.97
C ASN A 28 -5.79 -1.58 -5.48
N LEU A 29 -5.26 -0.39 -5.84
CA LEU A 29 -4.98 0.01 -7.21
C LEU A 29 -3.48 0.23 -7.41
N PHE A 30 -2.98 -0.21 -8.56
CA PHE A 30 -1.64 0.10 -9.03
C PHE A 30 -1.68 0.39 -10.53
N LEU A 31 -0.87 1.33 -10.98
CA LEU A 31 -0.74 1.69 -12.39
C LEU A 31 0.64 1.28 -12.89
N VAL A 32 0.68 0.49 -13.96
CA VAL A 32 1.93 0.01 -14.56
C VAL A 32 1.90 0.31 -16.06
N ARG A 33 3.00 0.85 -16.59
CA ARG A 33 3.18 0.98 -18.04
C ARG A 33 3.41 -0.42 -18.61
N SER A 34 2.65 -0.80 -19.64
CA SER A 34 2.72 -2.13 -20.27
C SER A 34 4.15 -2.58 -20.61
N GLN A 35 4.96 -1.67 -21.15
CA GLN A 35 6.38 -1.91 -21.48
C GLN A 35 7.26 -2.33 -20.29
N MET A 36 6.82 -2.07 -19.05
CA MET A 36 7.56 -2.42 -17.84
C MET A 36 7.19 -3.80 -17.28
N ILE A 37 6.11 -4.43 -17.77
CA ILE A 37 5.59 -5.68 -17.21
C ILE A 37 6.68 -6.77 -17.24
N GLU A 38 7.21 -7.10 -18.42
CA GLU A 38 8.24 -8.14 -18.57
C GLU A 38 9.48 -7.86 -17.70
N ARG A 39 9.94 -6.61 -17.68
CA ARG A 39 11.12 -6.19 -16.90
C ARG A 39 10.91 -6.29 -15.39
N SER A 40 9.65 -6.22 -14.93
CA SER A 40 9.30 -6.22 -13.52
C SER A 40 8.83 -7.57 -13.00
N LEU A 41 8.53 -8.53 -13.90
CA LEU A 41 7.84 -9.78 -13.57
C LEU A 41 8.60 -10.61 -12.55
N ASP A 42 9.89 -10.86 -12.79
CA ASP A 42 10.76 -11.63 -11.87
C ASP A 42 10.79 -11.07 -10.46
N LEU A 43 10.88 -9.73 -10.35
CA LEU A 43 10.84 -9.06 -9.06
C LEU A 43 9.45 -9.15 -8.43
N ALA A 44 8.40 -8.92 -9.22
CA ALA A 44 7.02 -8.98 -8.75
C ALA A 44 6.69 -10.37 -8.18
N VAL A 45 7.09 -11.44 -8.87
CA VAL A 45 6.94 -12.82 -8.38
C VAL A 45 7.65 -12.99 -7.04
N LYS A 46 8.93 -12.59 -6.94
CA LYS A 46 9.71 -12.69 -5.69
C LYS A 46 9.07 -11.92 -4.53
N LEU A 47 8.48 -10.76 -4.80
CA LEU A 47 7.76 -9.95 -3.82
C LEU A 47 6.47 -10.63 -3.36
N VAL A 48 5.69 -11.16 -4.30
CA VAL A 48 4.42 -11.84 -3.99
C VAL A 48 4.65 -13.11 -3.17
N GLU A 49 5.64 -13.92 -3.54
CA GLU A 49 6.02 -15.13 -2.77
C GLU A 49 6.39 -14.80 -1.32
N ARG A 50 7.09 -13.67 -1.11
CA ARG A 50 7.59 -13.24 0.20
C ARG A 50 6.60 -12.35 0.95
N ARG A 51 5.41 -12.06 0.41
CA ARG A 51 4.46 -11.08 0.96
C ARG A 51 4.03 -11.37 2.41
N LYS A 52 4.07 -12.64 2.82
CA LYS A 52 3.74 -13.09 4.19
C LYS A 52 4.96 -13.22 5.11
N ASN A 53 6.16 -12.87 4.64
CA ASN A 53 7.41 -12.95 5.39
C ASN A 53 8.06 -11.55 5.51
N PRO A 54 7.78 -10.81 6.60
CA PRO A 54 8.29 -9.46 6.80
C PRO A 54 9.82 -9.36 6.82
N ILE A 55 10.51 -10.38 7.36
CA ILE A 55 11.98 -10.40 7.43
C ILE A 55 12.58 -10.56 6.03
N ALA A 56 12.02 -11.45 5.21
CA ALA A 56 12.47 -11.64 3.83
C ALA A 56 12.24 -10.37 2.99
N MET A 57 11.09 -9.71 3.16
CA MET A 57 10.80 -8.43 2.52
C MET A 57 11.76 -7.33 2.99
N ALA A 58 12.02 -7.22 4.29
CA ALA A 58 12.97 -6.26 4.85
C ALA A 58 14.39 -6.44 4.31
N ARG A 59 14.85 -7.70 4.15
CA ARG A 59 16.16 -8.01 3.55
C ARG A 59 16.24 -7.60 2.08
N LEU A 60 15.17 -7.80 1.32
CA LEU A 60 15.11 -7.38 -0.08
C LEU A 60 15.26 -5.86 -0.21
N PHE A 61 14.52 -5.10 0.58
CA PHE A 61 14.53 -3.63 0.56
C PHE A 61 15.69 -2.99 1.32
N GLY A 62 16.43 -3.76 2.12
CA GLY A 62 17.60 -3.33 2.87
C GLY A 62 17.27 -2.75 4.26
N LEU A 63 18.14 -3.06 5.24
CA LEU A 63 17.97 -2.67 6.64
C LEU A 63 17.89 -1.15 6.85
N GLY A 64 18.46 -0.35 5.94
CA GLY A 64 18.41 1.10 6.03
C GLY A 64 16.99 1.68 6.03
N LEU A 65 16.05 1.08 5.27
CA LEU A 65 14.65 1.51 5.32
C LEU A 65 13.97 1.08 6.62
N VAL A 66 14.33 -0.10 7.14
CA VAL A 66 13.80 -0.60 8.42
C VAL A 66 14.23 0.32 9.56
N PHE A 67 15.51 0.68 9.65
CA PHE A 67 15.97 1.63 10.66
C PHE A 67 15.24 2.96 10.55
N LYS A 68 15.14 3.53 9.33
CA LYS A 68 14.38 4.77 9.12
C LYS A 68 12.92 4.62 9.56
N TYR A 69 12.29 3.48 9.30
CA TYR A 69 10.92 3.21 9.72
C TYR A 69 10.79 3.17 11.25
N LEU A 70 11.66 2.41 11.92
CA LEU A 70 11.68 2.29 13.38
C LEU A 70 11.92 3.65 14.06
N PHE A 71 12.82 4.46 13.51
CA PHE A 71 13.09 5.83 13.99
C PHE A 71 12.12 6.88 13.44
N ARG A 72 10.99 6.49 12.84
CA ARG A 72 9.95 7.38 12.30
C ARG A 72 10.48 8.45 11.33
N SER A 73 11.59 8.16 10.66
CA SER A 73 12.27 9.05 9.72
C SER A 73 12.19 8.57 8.27
N LEU A 74 11.45 7.47 8.01
CA LEU A 74 11.19 6.99 6.66
C LEU A 74 10.25 7.94 5.92
N SER A 75 10.66 8.37 4.73
CA SER A 75 9.86 9.21 3.83
C SER A 75 9.45 8.44 2.58
N ILE A 76 8.36 8.86 1.94
CA ILE A 76 7.92 8.34 0.63
C ILE A 76 9.06 8.47 -0.38
N ALA A 77 9.70 9.63 -0.45
CA ALA A 77 10.82 9.86 -1.36
C ALA A 77 12.01 8.89 -1.13
N ALA A 78 12.27 8.50 0.13
CA ALA A 78 13.31 7.53 0.44
C ALA A 78 12.95 6.11 -0.01
N VAL A 79 11.67 5.73 0.11
CA VAL A 79 11.13 4.45 -0.38
C VAL A 79 11.22 4.40 -1.91
N GLU A 80 10.76 5.43 -2.61
CA GLU A 80 10.82 5.52 -4.07
C GLU A 80 12.27 5.47 -4.59
N LYS A 81 13.19 6.19 -3.95
CA LYS A 81 14.62 6.17 -4.30
C LYS A 81 15.20 4.78 -4.12
N ARG A 82 14.92 4.11 -3.00
CA ARG A 82 15.42 2.76 -2.75
C ARG A 82 14.83 1.76 -3.73
N PHE A 83 13.54 1.86 -4.03
CA PHE A 83 12.89 1.03 -5.05
C PHE A 83 13.63 1.19 -6.40
N TYR A 84 13.84 2.43 -6.86
CA TYR A 84 14.58 2.67 -8.10
C TYR A 84 16.00 2.10 -8.08
N GLN A 85 16.73 2.26 -6.98
CA GLN A 85 18.10 1.74 -6.86
C GLN A 85 18.18 0.21 -6.96
N MET A 86 17.15 -0.51 -6.52
CA MET A 86 17.16 -1.98 -6.54
C MET A 86 16.62 -2.57 -7.84
N THR A 87 15.71 -1.86 -8.50
CA THR A 87 14.91 -2.42 -9.60
C THR A 87 15.21 -1.75 -10.94
N GLY A 88 15.81 -0.56 -10.93
CA GLY A 88 15.92 0.31 -12.11
C GLY A 88 14.59 0.92 -12.56
N ILE A 89 13.48 0.65 -11.84
CA ILE A 89 12.13 1.07 -12.21
C ILE A 89 11.74 2.31 -11.39
N LYS A 90 11.26 3.35 -12.07
CA LYS A 90 10.75 4.56 -11.42
C LYS A 90 9.33 4.29 -10.87
N GLY A 91 9.26 3.96 -9.58
CA GLY A 91 8.00 3.88 -8.83
C GLY A 91 7.62 5.23 -8.21
N ARG A 92 6.31 5.49 -8.11
CA ARG A 92 5.76 6.65 -7.40
C ARG A 92 4.61 6.22 -6.49
N ALA A 93 4.59 6.76 -5.27
CA ALA A 93 3.40 6.65 -4.43
C ALA A 93 2.41 7.75 -4.83
N LEU A 94 1.15 7.37 -5.06
CA LEU A 94 0.06 8.32 -5.29
C LEU A 94 -0.73 8.47 -4.00
N ILE A 95 -0.68 9.65 -3.40
CA ILE A 95 -1.54 9.98 -2.27
C ILE A 95 -2.91 10.29 -2.84
N SER A 96 -3.88 9.47 -2.49
CA SER A 96 -5.27 9.61 -2.92
C SER A 96 -6.14 10.18 -1.80
N ASP A 97 -7.05 11.06 -2.19
CA ASP A 97 -8.13 11.60 -1.35
C ASP A 97 -9.42 10.77 -1.43
N TYR A 98 -9.42 9.71 -2.25
CA TYR A 98 -10.50 8.73 -2.33
C TYR A 98 -10.18 7.56 -1.39
N ALA A 99 -10.97 7.39 -0.33
CA ALA A 99 -10.82 6.30 0.64
C ALA A 99 -11.21 4.94 0.04
N GLU A 100 -12.17 4.96 -0.88
CA GLU A 100 -12.77 3.81 -1.56
C GLU A 100 -11.73 2.91 -2.22
N ILE A 101 -10.60 3.47 -2.66
CA ILE A 101 -9.55 2.70 -3.32
C ILE A 101 -8.87 1.69 -2.38
N GLY A 102 -8.98 1.88 -1.07
CA GLY A 102 -8.28 1.08 -0.06
C GLY A 102 -9.21 0.33 0.88
N VAL A 103 -10.52 0.34 0.64
CA VAL A 103 -11.51 -0.41 1.40
C VAL A 103 -11.98 -1.59 0.57
N ASP A 104 -11.69 -2.78 1.06
CA ASP A 104 -12.09 -4.07 0.53
C ASP A 104 -13.13 -4.75 1.43
N VAL A 105 -13.88 -5.70 0.86
CA VAL A 105 -14.87 -6.51 1.57
C VAL A 105 -14.29 -7.89 1.86
N ASP A 106 -13.68 -8.05 3.04
CA ASP A 106 -13.04 -9.31 3.46
C ASP A 106 -13.74 -9.97 4.66
N LYS A 107 -14.53 -9.20 5.43
CA LYS A 107 -15.19 -9.65 6.67
C LYS A 107 -16.69 -9.32 6.65
N PRO A 108 -17.50 -9.98 7.50
CA PRO A 108 -18.93 -9.67 7.62
C PRO A 108 -19.22 -8.19 7.92
N SER A 109 -18.39 -7.53 8.74
CA SER A 109 -18.50 -6.08 9.01
C SER A 109 -18.36 -5.23 7.74
N ASP A 110 -17.49 -5.65 6.83
CA ASP A 110 -17.19 -4.92 5.61
C ASP A 110 -18.32 -5.09 4.59
N LEU A 111 -19.01 -6.24 4.61
CA LEU A 111 -20.21 -6.47 3.81
C LEU A 111 -21.36 -5.57 4.29
N LEU A 112 -21.56 -5.46 5.60
CA LEU A 112 -22.59 -4.56 6.16
C LEU A 112 -22.31 -3.09 5.75
N LEU A 113 -21.05 -2.68 5.82
CA LEU A 113 -20.61 -1.36 5.35
C LEU A 113 -20.89 -1.19 3.84
N ALA A 114 -20.53 -2.18 3.03
CA ALA A 114 -20.79 -2.13 1.59
C ALA A 114 -22.28 -2.02 1.28
N GLN A 115 -23.14 -2.76 1.99
CA GLN A 115 -24.59 -2.69 1.84
C GLN A 115 -25.16 -1.32 2.22
N GLU A 116 -24.65 -0.70 3.29
CA GLU A 116 -25.04 0.67 3.67
C GLU A 116 -24.72 1.69 2.57
N HIS A 117 -23.57 1.54 1.90
CA HIS A 117 -23.11 2.47 0.87
C HIS A 117 -23.63 2.18 -0.54
N LEU A 118 -23.88 0.92 -0.89
CA LEU A 118 -24.30 0.48 -2.23
C LEU A 118 -25.82 0.27 -2.33
N GLY A 119 -26.55 0.24 -1.21
CA GLY A 119 -28.00 0.06 -1.20
C GLY A 119 -28.44 -1.31 -1.72
N GLU A 120 -29.48 -1.34 -2.56
CA GLU A 120 -30.10 -2.57 -3.08
C GLU A 120 -29.34 -3.23 -4.25
N ILE A 121 -28.11 -2.79 -4.55
CA ILE A 121 -27.31 -3.39 -5.62
C ILE A 121 -27.00 -4.85 -5.24
N SER A 122 -27.69 -5.76 -5.94
CA SER A 122 -27.52 -7.21 -5.83
C SER A 122 -26.63 -7.67 -6.99
N PHE A 123 -25.56 -8.42 -6.68
CA PHE A 123 -24.64 -9.02 -7.63
C PHE A 123 -24.91 -10.52 -7.77
#